data_AF-A0A6J4T6W5-F1
#
_entry.id   AF-A0A6J4T6W5-F1
#
_cell.length_a   1.000
_cell.length_b   1.000
_cell.length_c   1.000
_cell.angle_alpha   90.00
_cell.angle_beta   90.00
_cell.angle_gamma   90.00
#
_symmetry.space_group_name_H-M   'P 1'
#
loop_
_entity.id
_entity.type
_entity.pdbx_description
1 polymer ?
#
loop_
_entity_poly.entity_id
_entity_poly.type
_entity_poly.pdbx_seq_one_letter_code
_entity_poly.pdbx_strand_id
1 'polypeptide(L)'
;MTSPNGADRLLDEVRDARALAGPVIAAIGPGTARALRARGIEADVVPERAVAESLLEALRDTPVSRALIARAEEARDALDAGLRERGAEVDVLALYRTVAAPIADAPQSADYVTFTSASSVRSFLESAHLPDGARTVSIGPATSAALREAGREPDVEAEVHTPDGLVEALLADAAG
;
A
#
# COMPACT_ATOMS: atom_id res chain seq x y z
N MET A 1 8.75 3.27 -9.89
CA MET A 1 7.90 3.81 -8.80
C MET A 1 7.08 2.71 -8.16
N THR A 2 7.08 2.57 -6.83
CA THR A 2 6.45 1.42 -6.14
C THR A 2 5.24 1.75 -5.27
N SER A 3 4.80 3.01 -5.20
CA SER A 3 3.55 3.37 -4.53
C SER A 3 2.99 4.70 -5.05
N PRO A 4 1.67 4.96 -4.90
CA PRO A 4 1.08 6.27 -5.17
C PRO A 4 1.75 7.39 -4.37
N ASN A 5 1.93 7.19 -3.07
CA ASN A 5 2.60 8.17 -2.20
C ASN A 5 4.04 8.45 -2.64
N GLY A 6 4.77 7.44 -3.11
CA GLY A 6 6.11 7.62 -3.66
C GLY A 6 6.09 8.46 -4.95
N ALA A 7 5.07 8.29 -5.79
CA ALA A 7 4.91 9.10 -7.00
C ALA A 7 4.74 10.57 -6.64
N ASP A 8 3.84 10.87 -5.72
CA ASP A 8 3.59 12.25 -5.27
C ASP A 8 4.84 12.84 -4.61
N ARG A 9 5.46 12.13 -3.67
CA ARG A 9 6.66 12.60 -2.96
C ARG A 9 7.84 12.85 -3.89
N LEU A 10 8.08 11.98 -4.86
CA LEU A 10 9.16 12.22 -5.84
C LEU A 10 8.86 13.47 -6.67
N LEU A 11 7.62 13.61 -7.15
CA LEU A 11 7.23 14.71 -8.03
C LEU A 11 7.06 16.05 -7.31
N ASP A 12 6.96 16.06 -5.97
CA ASP A 12 7.08 17.28 -5.16
C ASP A 12 8.52 17.84 -5.19
N GLU A 13 9.53 16.97 -5.30
CA GLU A 13 10.95 17.34 -5.37
C GLU A 13 11.43 17.66 -6.80
N VAL A 14 10.71 17.20 -7.82
CA VAL A 14 11.03 17.46 -9.22
C VAL A 14 10.61 18.88 -9.60
N ARG A 15 11.59 19.78 -9.68
CA ARG A 15 11.37 21.19 -10.08
C ARG A 15 11.01 21.36 -11.55
N ASP A 16 11.55 20.50 -12.41
CA ASP A 16 11.36 20.53 -13.86
C ASP A 16 11.14 19.12 -14.39
N ALA A 17 9.95 18.86 -14.94
CA ALA A 17 9.57 17.54 -15.44
C ALA A 17 10.48 17.03 -16.57
N ARG A 18 11.21 17.92 -17.27
CA ARG A 18 12.21 17.52 -18.28
C ARG A 18 13.35 16.70 -17.67
N ALA A 19 13.58 16.79 -16.37
CA ALA A 19 14.55 15.94 -15.67
C ALA A 19 14.16 14.45 -15.70
N LEU A 20 12.90 14.13 -15.97
CA LEU A 20 12.39 12.77 -16.12
C LEU A 20 12.34 12.32 -17.59
N ALA A 21 12.85 13.11 -18.53
CA ALA A 21 12.90 12.74 -19.94
C ALA A 21 14.05 11.78 -20.22
N GLY A 22 13.79 10.68 -20.94
CA GLY A 22 14.78 9.68 -21.33
C GLY A 22 14.67 8.32 -20.66
N PRO A 23 14.54 8.19 -19.32
CA PRO A 23 14.37 6.88 -18.70
C PRO A 23 12.99 6.28 -18.97
N VAL A 24 12.91 4.94 -18.96
CA VAL A 24 11.64 4.21 -18.93
C VAL A 24 11.01 4.37 -17.55
N ILE A 25 9.77 4.87 -17.50
CA ILE A 25 9.02 5.09 -16.28
C ILE A 25 8.15 3.88 -15.99
N ALA A 26 8.56 3.08 -15.01
CA ALA A 26 7.81 1.91 -14.57
C ALA A 26 7.01 2.18 -13.29
N ALA A 27 5.76 1.75 -13.26
CA ALA A 27 4.90 1.78 -12.07
C ALA A 27 4.56 0.35 -11.64
N ILE A 28 4.64 0.07 -10.34
CA ILE A 28 4.36 -1.28 -9.80
C ILE A 28 2.93 -1.76 -10.05
N GLY A 29 1.97 -0.85 -10.28
CA GLY A 29 0.58 -1.21 -10.52
C GLY A 29 -0.33 -0.02 -10.80
N PRO A 30 -1.62 -0.26 -11.05
CA PRO A 30 -2.55 0.75 -11.56
C PRO A 30 -2.73 1.98 -10.67
N GLY A 31 -2.71 1.80 -9.34
CA GLY A 31 -2.82 2.93 -8.41
C GLY A 31 -1.65 3.91 -8.53
N THR A 32 -0.44 3.37 -8.62
CA THR A 32 0.79 4.18 -8.80
C THR A 32 0.83 4.85 -10.17
N ALA A 33 0.40 4.14 -11.23
CA ALA A 33 0.30 4.71 -12.57
C ALA A 33 -0.70 5.88 -12.62
N ARG A 34 -1.86 5.74 -11.95
CA ARG A 34 -2.82 6.85 -11.83
C ARG A 34 -2.24 8.07 -11.12
N ALA A 35 -1.48 7.87 -10.04
CA ALA A 35 -0.84 8.98 -9.32
C ALA A 35 0.19 9.73 -10.19
N LEU A 36 1.05 9.00 -10.91
CA LEU A 36 1.97 9.59 -11.89
C LEU A 36 1.20 10.38 -12.97
N ARG A 37 0.16 9.79 -13.54
CA ARG A 37 -0.64 10.41 -14.60
C ARG A 37 -1.36 11.68 -14.14
N ALA A 38 -1.87 11.71 -12.91
CA ALA A 38 -2.47 12.90 -12.31
C ALA A 38 -1.49 14.07 -12.21
N ARG A 39 -0.18 13.80 -12.25
CA ARG A 39 0.91 14.77 -12.24
C ARG A 39 1.54 14.98 -13.63
N GLY A 40 0.91 14.48 -14.69
CA GLY A 40 1.34 14.67 -16.07
C GLY A 40 2.44 13.70 -16.55
N ILE A 41 2.70 12.63 -15.80
CA ILE A 41 3.70 11.60 -16.14
C ILE A 41 2.98 10.30 -16.48
N GLU A 42 3.07 9.86 -17.74
CA GLU A 42 2.56 8.54 -18.14
C GLU A 42 3.62 7.47 -17.84
N ALA A 43 3.21 6.34 -17.24
CA ALA A 43 4.10 5.21 -17.04
C ALA A 43 4.17 4.37 -18.31
N ASP A 44 5.38 4.07 -18.78
CA ASP A 44 5.63 3.21 -19.95
C ASP A 44 5.33 1.73 -19.65
N VAL A 45 5.56 1.31 -18.40
CA VAL A 45 5.40 -0.09 -17.97
C VAL A 45 4.55 -0.14 -16.71
N VAL A 46 3.45 -0.89 -16.78
CA VAL A 46 2.57 -1.21 -15.65
C VAL A 46 2.18 -2.69 -15.75
N PRO A 47 2.52 -3.53 -14.76
CA PRO A 47 2.16 -4.94 -14.79
C PRO A 47 0.69 -5.16 -14.44
N GLU A 48 0.16 -6.33 -14.78
CA GLU A 48 -1.22 -6.73 -14.41
C GLU A 48 -1.41 -6.85 -12.90
N ARG A 49 -0.40 -7.38 -12.19
CA ARG A 49 -0.43 -7.57 -10.74
C ARG A 49 0.49 -6.58 -10.05
N ALA A 50 0.01 -5.97 -8.97
CA ALA A 50 0.74 -4.96 -8.21
C ALA A 50 1.80 -5.55 -7.26
N VAL A 51 2.71 -6.36 -7.80
CA VAL A 51 3.79 -7.05 -7.05
C VAL A 51 5.12 -6.97 -7.80
N ALA A 52 6.24 -7.06 -7.08
CA ALA A 52 7.59 -6.85 -7.61
C ALA A 52 7.94 -7.84 -8.73
N GLU A 53 7.57 -9.10 -8.56
CA GLU A 53 7.80 -10.20 -9.49
C GLU A 53 7.09 -9.94 -10.82
N SER A 54 5.86 -9.44 -10.77
CA SER A 54 5.10 -9.12 -11.98
C SER A 54 5.69 -7.93 -12.73
N LEU A 55 6.27 -6.96 -12.01
CA LEU A 55 6.97 -5.84 -12.65
C LEU A 55 8.30 -6.27 -13.26
N LEU A 56 9.06 -7.14 -12.59
CA LEU A 56 10.29 -7.72 -13.14
C LEU A 56 10.01 -8.47 -14.44
N GLU A 57 8.93 -9.25 -14.48
CA GLU A 57 8.47 -9.95 -15.69
C GLU A 57 8.05 -8.97 -16.79
N ALA A 58 7.29 -7.91 -16.45
CA ALA A 58 6.90 -6.88 -17.43
C ALA A 58 8.12 -6.15 -18.02
N LEU A 59 9.24 -6.09 -17.27
CA LEU A 59 10.50 -5.51 -17.72
C LEU A 59 11.44 -6.52 -18.39
N ARG A 60 11.06 -7.79 -18.58
CA ARG A 60 11.99 -8.87 -19.02
C ARG A 60 12.79 -8.54 -20.27
N ASP A 61 12.12 -7.94 -21.27
CA ASP A 61 12.69 -7.59 -22.57
C ASP A 61 13.22 -6.15 -22.61
N THR A 62 13.14 -5.42 -21.49
CA THR A 62 13.70 -4.07 -21.37
C THR A 62 15.15 -4.16 -20.89
N PRO A 63 16.14 -3.65 -21.68
CA PRO A 63 17.51 -3.58 -21.23
C PRO A 63 17.64 -2.51 -20.14
N VAL A 64 17.94 -2.93 -18.91
CA VAL A 64 18.12 -2.04 -17.76
C VAL A 64 19.58 -2.10 -17.34
N SER A 65 20.36 -1.06 -17.64
CA SER A 65 21.74 -0.92 -17.14
C SER A 65 21.80 -0.17 -15.82
N ARG A 66 20.87 0.77 -15.59
CA ARG A 66 20.75 1.52 -14.34
C ARG A 66 19.29 1.79 -14.01
N ALA A 67 18.92 1.69 -12.74
CA ALA A 67 17.56 1.93 -12.27
C ALA A 67 17.54 2.74 -10.97
N LEU A 68 16.56 3.64 -10.85
CA LEU A 68 16.21 4.31 -9.59
C LEU A 68 14.90 3.73 -9.06
N ILE A 69 14.94 3.15 -7.86
CA ILE A 69 13.74 2.66 -7.17
C ILE A 69 13.34 3.65 -6.08
N ALA A 70 12.36 4.48 -6.39
CA ALA A 70 11.65 5.32 -5.43
C ALA A 70 10.60 4.48 -4.66
N ARG A 71 10.80 4.33 -3.33
CA ARG A 71 9.96 3.50 -2.45
C ARG A 71 9.86 4.03 -1.02
N ALA A 72 8.97 3.43 -0.22
CA ALA A 72 8.96 3.59 1.23
C ALA A 72 10.22 2.99 1.87
N GLU A 73 10.69 3.55 2.99
CA GLU A 73 11.89 3.11 3.72
C GLU A 73 11.86 1.60 4.05
N GLU A 74 10.70 1.08 4.45
CA GLU A 74 10.51 -0.31 4.91
C GLU A 74 10.13 -1.31 3.78
N ALA A 75 10.04 -0.85 2.54
CA ALA A 75 9.59 -1.71 1.44
C ALA A 75 10.60 -2.82 1.12
N ARG A 76 10.08 -4.02 0.77
CA ARG A 76 10.90 -5.21 0.47
C ARG A 76 11.84 -5.03 -0.72
N ASP A 77 12.94 -5.80 -0.70
CA ASP A 77 14.05 -5.71 -1.67
C ASP A 77 13.87 -6.52 -2.96
N ALA A 78 12.73 -7.19 -3.17
CA ALA A 78 12.56 -8.13 -4.29
C ALA A 78 12.79 -7.49 -5.68
N LEU A 79 12.32 -6.26 -5.91
CA LEU A 79 12.54 -5.55 -7.18
C LEU A 79 14.01 -5.13 -7.35
N ASP A 80 14.65 -4.73 -6.26
CA ASP A 80 16.05 -4.32 -6.25
C ASP A 80 16.97 -5.51 -6.55
N ALA A 81 16.80 -6.60 -5.79
CA ALA A 81 17.52 -7.85 -6.01
C ALA A 81 17.33 -8.37 -7.43
N GLY A 82 16.09 -8.44 -7.94
CA GLY A 82 15.82 -8.95 -9.27
C GLY A 82 16.39 -8.10 -10.41
N LEU A 83 16.51 -6.79 -10.25
CA LEU A 83 17.17 -5.93 -11.24
C LEU A 83 18.70 -6.06 -11.17
N ARG A 84 19.29 -6.15 -9.98
CA ARG A 84 20.74 -6.38 -9.83
C ARG A 84 21.17 -7.75 -10.36
N GLU A 85 20.36 -8.79 -10.17
CA GLU A 85 20.60 -10.12 -10.74
C GLU A 85 20.64 -10.10 -12.29
N ARG A 86 19.92 -9.16 -12.90
CA ARG A 86 19.95 -8.91 -14.35
C ARG A 86 21.11 -8.01 -14.80
N GLY A 87 22.01 -7.65 -13.89
CA GLY A 87 23.20 -6.84 -14.15
C GLY A 87 22.97 -5.32 -14.11
N ALA A 88 21.83 -4.85 -13.61
CA ALA A 88 21.57 -3.41 -13.48
C ALA A 88 22.27 -2.82 -12.25
N GLU A 89 22.79 -1.60 -12.37
CA GLU A 89 23.11 -0.76 -11.21
C GLU A 89 21.82 -0.17 -10.64
N VAL A 90 21.53 -0.42 -9.37
CA VAL A 90 20.27 0.00 -8.75
C VAL A 90 20.53 0.97 -7.61
N ASP A 91 20.02 2.20 -7.77
CA ASP A 91 19.94 3.22 -6.74
C ASP A 91 18.56 3.15 -6.06
N VAL A 92 18.53 3.05 -4.73
CA VAL A 92 17.28 3.04 -3.95
C VAL A 92 17.10 4.38 -3.27
N LEU A 93 15.96 5.03 -3.55
CA LEU A 93 15.58 6.29 -2.93
C LEU A 93 14.40 6.06 -1.97
N ALA A 94 14.69 6.10 -0.68
CA ALA A 94 13.67 6.10 0.37
C ALA A 94 13.01 7.50 0.43
N LEU A 95 11.72 7.57 0.10
CA LEU A 95 10.98 8.84 0.01
C LEU A 95 10.16 9.16 1.25
N TYR A 96 9.70 8.14 1.95
CA TYR A 96 8.90 8.30 3.16
C TYR A 96 9.02 7.06 4.04
N ARG A 97 8.73 7.25 5.33
CA ARG A 97 8.53 6.16 6.28
C ARG A 97 7.07 6.17 6.73
N THR A 98 6.49 4.98 6.85
CA THR A 98 5.20 4.84 7.52
C THR A 98 5.44 4.92 9.01
N VAL A 99 4.93 5.96 9.67
CA VAL A 99 4.99 6.07 11.13
C VAL A 99 3.59 5.89 11.69
N ALA A 100 3.49 5.20 12.82
CA ALA A 100 2.25 5.16 13.57
C ALA A 100 1.92 6.61 13.99
N ALA A 101 0.71 7.06 13.67
CA ALA A 101 0.20 8.33 14.14
C ALA A 101 -0.67 8.08 15.37
N PRO A 102 -0.42 8.75 16.50
CA PRO A 102 -1.30 8.64 17.66
C PRO A 102 -2.69 9.12 17.27
N ILE A 103 -3.71 8.34 17.66
CA ILE A 103 -5.11 8.70 17.43
C ILE A 103 -5.51 9.67 18.53
N ALA A 104 -5.40 10.97 18.26
CA ALA A 104 -5.69 12.01 19.24
C ALA A 104 -7.17 12.04 19.64
N ASP A 105 -8.07 11.86 18.65
CA ASP A 105 -9.52 11.94 18.82
C ASP A 105 -10.20 10.63 18.41
N ALA A 106 -9.90 9.54 19.11
CA ALA A 106 -10.62 8.30 18.92
C ALA A 106 -12.10 8.50 19.34
N PRO A 107 -13.08 8.08 18.53
CA PRO A 107 -14.48 8.21 18.89
C PRO A 107 -14.77 7.47 20.20
N GLN A 108 -15.48 8.11 21.13
CA GLN A 108 -15.82 7.51 22.43
C GLN A 108 -16.91 6.43 22.32
N SER A 109 -17.68 6.45 21.23
CA SER A 109 -18.74 5.50 20.94
C SER A 109 -18.79 5.21 19.45
N ALA A 110 -18.95 3.94 19.10
CA ALA A 110 -19.23 3.49 17.74
C ALA A 110 -19.94 2.13 17.82
N ASP A 111 -20.85 1.87 16.89
CA ASP A 111 -21.46 0.54 16.74
C ASP A 111 -20.46 -0.44 16.12
N TYR A 112 -19.62 0.06 15.20
CA TYR A 112 -18.64 -0.72 14.46
C TYR A 112 -17.27 -0.03 14.38
N VAL A 113 -16.21 -0.82 14.43
CA VAL A 113 -14.84 -0.42 14.11
C VAL A 113 -14.30 -1.35 13.02
N THR A 114 -13.95 -0.77 11.88
CA THR A 114 -13.47 -1.51 10.71
C THR A 114 -11.96 -1.42 10.56
N PHE A 115 -11.31 -2.55 10.31
CA PHE A 115 -9.87 -2.62 10.02
C PHE A 115 -9.62 -3.10 8.60
N THR A 116 -8.90 -2.29 7.82
CA THR A 116 -8.59 -2.57 6.41
C THR A 116 -7.20 -3.15 6.20
N SER A 117 -6.44 -3.35 7.28
CA SER A 117 -5.13 -4.00 7.25
C SER A 117 -4.69 -4.45 8.65
N ALA A 118 -3.79 -5.44 8.70
CA ALA A 118 -3.13 -5.83 9.94
C ALA A 118 -2.38 -4.66 10.62
N SER A 119 -1.79 -3.74 9.83
CA SER A 119 -1.11 -2.57 10.39
C SER A 119 -2.08 -1.57 11.04
N SER A 120 -3.31 -1.45 10.52
CA SER A 120 -4.34 -0.60 11.13
C SER A 120 -4.78 -1.12 12.50
N VAL A 121 -4.87 -2.45 12.67
CA VAL A 121 -5.17 -3.09 13.96
C VAL A 121 -4.11 -2.75 14.99
N ARG A 122 -2.84 -3.02 14.67
CA ARG A 122 -1.71 -2.79 15.59
C ARG A 122 -1.61 -1.31 15.96
N SER A 123 -1.60 -0.42 14.96
CA SER A 123 -1.49 1.02 15.19
C SER A 123 -2.65 1.58 16.03
N PHE A 124 -3.87 1.09 15.81
CA PHE A 124 -5.02 1.53 16.60
C PHE A 124 -4.92 1.04 18.04
N LEU A 125 -4.69 -0.26 18.26
CA LEU A 125 -4.68 -0.85 19.60
C LEU A 125 -3.46 -0.44 20.45
N GLU A 126 -2.37 0.03 19.83
CA GLU A 126 -1.26 0.67 20.54
C GLU A 126 -1.61 2.06 21.06
N SER A 127 -2.53 2.78 20.40
CA SER A 127 -2.82 4.20 20.67
C SER A 127 -4.18 4.45 21.31
N ALA A 128 -5.13 3.54 21.16
CA ALA A 128 -6.52 3.70 21.54
C ALA A 128 -7.16 2.38 21.96
N HIS A 129 -8.25 2.49 22.71
CA HIS A 129 -9.10 1.36 23.05
C HIS A 129 -10.30 1.33 22.09
N LEU A 130 -10.82 0.13 21.82
CA LEU A 130 -12.10 0.00 21.14
C LEU A 130 -13.21 0.60 22.01
N PRO A 131 -14.17 1.34 21.43
CA PRO A 131 -15.34 1.80 22.18
C PRO A 131 -16.10 0.63 22.79
N ASP A 132 -16.67 0.84 23.98
CA ASP A 132 -17.42 -0.21 24.67
C ASP A 132 -18.62 -0.66 23.82
N GLY A 133 -18.75 -1.98 23.62
CA GLY A 133 -19.82 -2.57 22.81
C GLY A 133 -19.62 -2.44 21.29
N ALA A 134 -18.57 -1.78 20.82
CA ALA A 134 -18.28 -1.69 19.39
C ALA A 134 -17.90 -3.06 18.82
N ARG A 135 -18.54 -3.43 17.72
CA ARG A 135 -18.22 -4.64 16.96
C ARG A 135 -17.03 -4.39 16.04
N THR A 136 -16.16 -5.37 15.92
CA THR A 136 -14.96 -5.31 15.08
C THR A 136 -15.19 -6.01 13.74
N VAL A 137 -14.84 -5.32 12.65
CA VAL A 137 -14.96 -5.84 11.29
C VAL A 137 -13.60 -5.84 10.62
N SER A 138 -13.18 -6.98 10.09
CA SER A 138 -11.93 -7.10 9.34
C SER A 138 -12.19 -7.22 7.84
N ILE A 139 -11.33 -6.61 7.02
CA ILE A 139 -11.41 -6.74 5.55
C ILE A 139 -11.01 -8.14 5.03
N GLY A 140 -10.44 -9.00 5.89
CA GLY A 140 -10.04 -10.34 5.48
C GLY A 140 -9.03 -11.04 6.41
N PRO A 141 -8.58 -12.25 6.04
CA PRO A 141 -7.91 -13.19 6.94
C PRO A 141 -6.65 -12.66 7.63
N ALA A 142 -5.81 -11.91 6.92
CA ALA A 142 -4.58 -11.36 7.49
C ALA A 142 -4.88 -10.29 8.58
N THR A 143 -5.96 -9.53 8.40
CA THR A 143 -6.39 -8.52 9.37
C THR A 143 -7.06 -9.20 10.57
N SER A 144 -7.88 -10.23 10.34
CA SER A 144 -8.44 -11.07 11.41
C SER A 144 -7.37 -11.73 12.26
N ALA A 145 -6.31 -12.26 11.63
CA ALA A 145 -5.17 -12.82 12.35
C ALA A 145 -4.53 -11.78 13.28
N ALA A 146 -4.33 -10.54 12.81
CA ALA A 146 -3.79 -9.47 13.64
C ALA A 146 -4.69 -9.09 14.82
N LEU A 147 -6.03 -9.13 14.66
CA LEU A 147 -6.96 -8.94 15.78
C LEU A 147 -6.80 -10.05 16.82
N ARG A 148 -6.72 -11.31 16.37
CA ARG A 148 -6.53 -12.48 17.26
C ARG A 148 -5.20 -12.44 18.00
N GLU A 149 -4.12 -12.06 17.31
CA GLU A 149 -2.81 -11.83 17.93
C GLU A 149 -2.87 -10.75 19.02
N ALA A 150 -3.73 -9.74 18.85
CA ALA A 150 -4.01 -8.72 19.87
C ALA A 150 -5.05 -9.15 20.92
N GLY A 151 -5.42 -10.42 20.96
CA GLY A 151 -6.33 -11.01 21.96
C GLY A 151 -7.81 -10.73 21.71
N ARG A 152 -8.21 -10.41 20.47
CA ARG A 152 -9.61 -10.12 20.11
C ARG A 152 -10.05 -10.97 18.91
N GLU A 153 -11.16 -11.67 19.04
CA GLU A 153 -11.79 -12.32 17.89
C GLU A 153 -12.57 -11.25 17.10
N PRO A 154 -12.41 -11.16 15.77
CA PRO A 154 -13.25 -10.29 14.95
C PRO A 154 -14.72 -10.73 15.04
N ASP A 155 -15.63 -9.78 15.21
CA ASP A 155 -17.07 -10.05 15.18
C ASP A 155 -17.55 -10.39 13.76
N VAL A 156 -16.92 -9.79 12.75
CA VAL A 156 -17.21 -10.00 11.33
C VAL A 156 -15.91 -10.00 10.52
N GLU A 157 -15.77 -10.95 9.59
CA GLU A 157 -14.73 -10.95 8.56
C GLU A 157 -15.38 -10.85 7.18
N ALA A 158 -14.94 -9.89 6.35
CA ALA A 158 -15.45 -9.73 5.00
C ALA A 158 -15.00 -10.90 4.09
N GLU A 159 -15.96 -11.57 3.45
CA GLU A 159 -15.71 -12.66 2.50
C GLU A 159 -14.98 -12.14 1.25
N VAL A 160 -15.38 -10.97 0.76
CA VAL A 160 -14.72 -10.27 -0.35
C VAL A 160 -13.77 -9.23 0.23
N HIS A 161 -12.46 -9.40 0.00
CA HIS A 161 -11.42 -8.58 0.61
C HIS A 161 -11.20 -7.23 -0.09
N THR A 162 -12.28 -6.47 -0.25
CA THR A 162 -12.31 -5.15 -0.88
C THR A 162 -13.09 -4.16 0.00
N PRO A 163 -12.99 -2.84 -0.25
CA PRO A 163 -13.84 -1.86 0.42
C PRO A 163 -15.34 -2.16 0.26
N ASP A 164 -15.75 -2.58 -0.94
CA ASP A 164 -17.16 -2.94 -1.20
C ASP A 164 -17.58 -4.17 -0.39
N GLY A 165 -16.74 -5.21 -0.34
CA GLY A 165 -17.01 -6.40 0.46
C GLY A 165 -17.05 -6.13 1.97
N LEU A 166 -16.26 -5.16 2.44
CA LEU A 166 -16.33 -4.68 3.82
C LEU A 166 -17.67 -3.99 4.11
N VAL A 167 -18.16 -3.16 3.18
CA VAL A 167 -19.48 -2.51 3.29
C VAL A 167 -20.60 -3.54 3.28
N GLU A 168 -20.54 -4.55 2.40
CA GLU A 168 -21.51 -5.65 2.37
C GLU A 168 -21.54 -6.42 3.69
N ALA A 169 -20.37 -6.75 4.26
CA ALA A 169 -20.27 -7.43 5.54
C ALA A 169 -20.87 -6.63 6.70
N LEU A 170 -20.64 -5.31 6.73
CA LEU A 170 -21.24 -4.40 7.71
C LEU A 170 -22.77 -4.38 7.61
N LEU A 171 -23.30 -4.24 6.39
CA LEU A 171 -24.74 -4.17 6.16
C LEU A 171 -25.44 -5.49 6.50
N ALA A 172 -24.81 -6.63 6.21
CA ALA A 172 -25.35 -7.94 6.53
C ALA A 172 -25.43 -8.17 8.04
N ASP A 173 -24.40 -7.77 8.80
CA ASP A 173 -24.38 -7.91 10.25
C ASP A 173 -25.33 -6.94 10.96
N ALA A 174 -25.43 -5.69 10.49
CA ALA A 174 -26.34 -4.69 11.06
C ALA A 174 -27.83 -5.01 10.82
N ALA A 175 -28.14 -5.91 9.90
CA ALA A 175 -29.51 -6.34 9.60
C ALA A 175 -29.97 -7.55 10.44
N GLY A 176 -29.05 -8.22 11.15
CA GLY A 176 -29.31 -9.38 12.02
C GLY A 176 -29.61 -9.00 13.47
#